data_AF-K1UBH3-F1
#
_entry.id   AF-K1UBH3-F1
#
_cell.length_a   1.000
_cell.length_b   1.000
_cell.length_c   1.000
_cell.angle_alpha   90.00
_cell.angle_beta   90.00
_cell.angle_gamma   90.00
#
_symmetry.space_group_name_H-M   'P 1'
#
loop_
_entity.id
_entity.type
_entity.pdbx_description
1 polymer ?
#
loop_
_entity_poly.entity_id
_entity_poly.type
_entity_poly.pdbx_seq_one_letter_code
_entity_poly.pdbx_strand_id
1 'polypeptide(L)'
;MASFLRYLAVLKPTSMQQEDDLRALEKIVQFARALGIVFLGLNSYWFCYDWFAHHALTTLVVDRIFWNLQQSTGIFTWSSITKFCALFFLVLGCYGTRSVRDGKPSKRQILLLALAGFFLLFGNDPLRSLPAGLEVRFWSYVLTLLGGYLALLTAGVWVRRLLHTTLARDPFNDDNESFEQEARL
;
A
#
# COMPACT_ATOMS: atom_id res chain seq x y z
N MET A 1 24.13 9.14 -42.31
CA MET A 1 24.78 8.61 -41.08
C MET A 1 24.70 9.59 -39.89
N ALA A 2 25.07 10.87 -40.05
CA ALA A 2 25.03 11.87 -38.96
C ALA A 2 23.62 12.19 -38.40
N SER A 3 22.57 12.14 -39.23
CA SER A 3 21.18 12.37 -38.78
C SER A 3 20.67 11.24 -37.88
N PHE A 4 21.02 9.98 -38.21
CA PHE A 4 20.63 8.80 -37.43
C PHE A 4 21.29 8.76 -36.05
N LEU A 5 22.56 9.18 -35.96
CA LEU A 5 23.28 9.32 -34.68
C LEU A 5 22.72 10.43 -33.80
N ARG A 6 22.21 11.54 -34.38
CA ARG A 6 21.50 12.58 -33.62
C ARG A 6 20.15 12.09 -33.08
N TYR A 7 19.40 11.34 -33.88
CA TYR A 7 18.16 10.70 -33.41
C TYR A 7 18.41 9.71 -32.27
N LEU A 8 19.41 8.83 -32.41
CA LEU A 8 19.81 7.92 -31.33
C LEU A 8 20.29 8.66 -30.07
N ALA A 9 21.01 9.77 -30.22
CA ALA A 9 21.47 10.59 -29.10
C ALA A 9 20.35 11.37 -28.39
N VAL A 10 19.18 11.56 -29.02
CA VAL A 10 17.98 12.18 -28.43
C VAL A 10 16.98 11.13 -27.89
N LEU A 11 16.88 9.97 -28.53
CA LEU A 11 16.07 8.82 -28.07
C LEU A 11 16.66 8.13 -26.83
N LYS A 12 18.01 8.08 -26.72
CA LYS A 12 18.70 7.50 -25.57
C LYS A 12 18.48 8.26 -24.25
N PRO A 13 18.55 9.61 -24.18
CA PRO A 13 18.28 10.33 -22.94
C PRO A 13 16.80 10.31 -22.55
N THR A 14 15.87 10.32 -23.50
CA THR A 14 14.42 10.27 -23.21
C THR A 14 13.97 8.93 -22.65
N SER A 15 14.45 7.81 -23.22
CA SER A 15 14.20 6.47 -22.67
C SER A 15 14.85 6.27 -21.29
N MET A 16 16.08 6.76 -21.10
CA MET A 16 16.77 6.67 -19.81
C MET A 16 16.09 7.50 -18.71
N GLN A 17 15.62 8.71 -19.04
CA GLN A 17 14.89 9.56 -18.10
C GLN A 17 13.55 8.95 -17.69
N GLN A 18 12.85 8.31 -18.63
CA GLN A 18 11.59 7.63 -18.35
C GLN A 18 11.78 6.39 -17.46
N GLU A 19 12.88 5.64 -17.63
CA GLU A 19 13.24 4.55 -16.71
C GLU A 19 13.60 5.05 -15.31
N ASP A 20 14.35 6.15 -15.21
CA ASP A 20 14.73 6.74 -13.92
C ASP A 20 13.51 7.31 -13.17
N ASP A 21 12.58 7.95 -13.88
CA ASP A 21 11.31 8.44 -13.32
C ASP A 21 10.44 7.28 -12.80
N LEU A 22 10.39 6.16 -13.53
CA LEU A 22 9.68 4.95 -13.09
C LEU A 22 10.33 4.35 -11.84
N ARG A 23 11.66 4.29 -11.78
CA ARG A 23 12.40 3.83 -10.59
C ARG A 23 12.19 4.75 -9.40
N ALA A 24 12.15 6.06 -9.62
CA ALA A 24 11.84 7.04 -8.58
C ALA A 24 10.41 6.83 -8.04
N LEU A 25 9.43 6.63 -8.93
CA LEU A 25 8.05 6.35 -8.53
C LEU A 25 7.95 5.05 -7.71
N GLU A 26 8.62 3.97 -8.14
CA GLU A 26 8.63 2.70 -7.41
C GLU A 26 9.16 2.87 -5.98
N LYS A 27 10.20 3.69 -5.77
CA LYS A 27 10.72 4.00 -4.43
C LYS A 27 9.71 4.75 -3.57
N ILE A 28 9.02 5.75 -4.13
CA ILE A 28 7.99 6.52 -3.42
C ILE A 28 6.84 5.61 -2.98
N VAL A 29 6.44 4.68 -3.85
CA VAL A 29 5.36 3.71 -3.59
C VAL A 29 5.74 2.73 -2.48
N GLN A 30 6.98 2.24 -2.48
CA GLN A 30 7.51 1.41 -1.39
C GLN A 30 7.56 2.19 -0.08
N PHE A 31 7.99 3.44 -0.11
CA PHE A 31 8.01 4.31 1.05
C PHE A 31 6.61 4.54 1.62
N ALA A 32 5.59 4.77 0.77
CA ALA A 32 4.21 4.90 1.21
C ALA A 32 3.71 3.64 1.93
N ARG A 33 4.02 2.44 1.41
CA ARG A 33 3.68 1.17 2.09
C ARG A 33 4.37 1.02 3.44
N ALA A 34 5.65 1.38 3.52
CA ALA A 34 6.40 1.36 4.77
C ALA A 34 5.78 2.30 5.79
N LEU A 35 5.36 3.50 5.35
CA LEU A 35 4.68 4.46 6.20
C LEU A 35 3.34 3.92 6.72
N GLY A 36 2.58 3.21 5.88
CA GLY A 36 1.37 2.50 6.32
C GLY A 36 1.64 1.48 7.44
N ILE A 37 2.72 0.69 7.33
CA ILE A 37 3.13 -0.26 8.37
C ILE A 37 3.55 0.47 9.66
N VAL A 38 4.24 1.61 9.54
CA VAL A 38 4.58 2.44 10.70
C VAL A 38 3.31 2.88 11.42
N PHE A 39 2.28 3.36 10.72
CA PHE A 39 0.99 3.71 11.34
C PHE A 39 0.32 2.52 12.04
N LEU A 40 0.42 1.30 11.51
CA LEU A 40 -0.04 0.09 12.20
C LEU A 40 0.75 -0.17 13.49
N GLY A 41 2.06 0.00 13.45
CA GLY A 41 2.93 -0.13 14.63
C GLY A 41 2.60 0.91 15.70
N LEU A 42 2.40 2.17 15.29
CA LEU A 42 1.98 3.25 16.19
C LEU A 42 0.61 2.96 16.83
N ASN A 43 -0.36 2.48 16.03
CA ASN A 43 -1.65 2.06 16.54
C ASN A 43 -1.53 0.89 17.53
N SER A 44 -0.72 -0.12 17.21
CA SER A 44 -0.50 -1.28 18.09
C SER A 44 0.17 -0.88 19.41
N TYR A 45 1.17 0.00 19.36
CA TYR A 45 1.87 0.50 20.55
C TYR A 45 0.94 1.29 21.47
N TRP A 46 0.18 2.24 20.90
CA TRP A 46 -0.70 3.11 21.68
C TRP A 46 -1.88 2.34 22.29
N PHE A 47 -2.59 1.54 21.48
CA PHE A 47 -3.81 0.87 21.94
C PHE A 47 -3.56 -0.43 22.72
N CYS A 48 -2.35 -0.99 22.68
CA CYS A 48 -1.94 -2.13 23.50
C CYS A 48 -0.77 -1.79 24.45
N TYR A 49 -0.70 -0.55 24.92
CA TYR A 49 0.37 -0.06 25.79
C TYR A 49 0.60 -0.95 27.03
N ASP A 50 -0.48 -1.49 27.61
CA ASP A 50 -0.42 -2.38 28.78
C ASP A 50 0.53 -3.58 28.58
N TRP A 51 0.55 -4.16 27.37
CA TRP A 51 1.43 -5.29 27.06
C TRP A 51 2.91 -4.87 26.99
N PHE A 52 3.19 -3.70 26.39
CA PHE A 52 4.55 -3.15 26.33
C PHE A 52 5.07 -2.74 27.71
N ALA A 53 4.20 -2.15 28.52
CA ALA A 53 4.51 -1.77 29.91
C ALA A 53 4.83 -3.01 30.76
N HIS A 54 4.05 -4.09 30.61
CA HIS A 54 4.29 -5.35 31.32
C HIS A 54 5.64 -5.99 30.96
N HIS A 55 6.13 -5.83 29.73
CA HIS A 55 7.41 -6.38 29.28
C HIS A 55 8.60 -5.42 29.48
N ALA A 56 8.40 -4.26 30.12
CA ALA A 56 9.41 -3.21 30.27
C ALA A 56 10.05 -2.78 28.93
N LEU A 57 9.32 -2.92 27.82
CA LEU A 57 9.73 -2.47 26.48
C LEU A 57 9.43 -0.97 26.26
N THR A 58 8.79 -0.32 27.23
CA THR A 58 8.51 1.12 27.23
C THR A 58 9.76 1.90 27.57
N THR A 59 10.28 2.65 26.59
CA THR A 59 11.34 3.64 26.84
C THR A 59 10.74 5.02 26.96
N LEU A 60 11.19 5.80 27.95
CA LEU A 60 10.71 7.16 28.21
C LEU A 60 10.81 8.09 26.98
N VAL A 61 11.78 7.84 26.09
CA VAL A 61 11.96 8.58 24.85
C VAL A 61 10.80 8.32 23.89
N VAL A 62 10.44 7.05 23.71
CA VAL A 62 9.35 6.65 22.81
C VAL A 62 8.02 7.20 23.33
N ASP A 63 7.74 7.04 24.63
CA ASP A 63 6.51 7.55 25.25
C ASP A 63 6.37 9.07 25.11
N ARG A 64 7.48 9.82 25.22
CA ARG A 64 7.48 11.28 25.00
C ARG A 64 7.20 11.65 23.55
N ILE A 65 7.75 10.91 22.58
CA ILE A 65 7.46 11.12 21.16
C ILE A 65 5.97 10.89 20.88
N PHE A 66 5.41 9.79 21.39
CA PHE A 66 3.99 9.47 21.22
C PHE A 66 3.09 10.53 21.86
N TRP A 67 3.41 10.98 23.07
CA TRP A 67 2.66 12.03 23.75
C TRP A 67 2.65 13.33 22.95
N ASN A 68 3.81 13.76 22.43
CA ASN A 68 3.92 14.96 21.60
C ASN A 68 3.15 14.81 20.27
N LEU A 69 3.21 13.63 19.65
CA LEU A 69 2.49 13.34 18.42
C LEU A 69 0.98 13.37 18.64
N GLN A 70 0.49 12.82 19.76
CA GLN A 70 -0.92 12.89 20.12
C GLN A 70 -1.36 14.33 20.39
N GLN A 71 -0.58 15.09 21.14
CA GLN A 71 -0.92 16.48 21.49
C GLN A 71 -0.91 17.42 20.27
N SER A 72 -0.07 17.13 19.27
CA SER A 72 0.02 17.92 18.05
C SER A 72 -0.97 17.52 16.96
N THR A 73 -1.29 16.21 16.82
CA THR A 73 -2.04 15.71 15.66
C THR A 73 -3.40 15.10 16.02
N GLY A 74 -3.64 14.73 17.29
CA GLY A 74 -4.91 14.14 17.75
C GLY A 74 -5.26 12.78 17.12
N ILE A 75 -4.33 12.16 16.39
CA ILE A 75 -4.57 10.98 15.57
C ILE A 75 -4.87 9.72 16.40
N PHE A 76 -4.41 9.64 17.64
CA PHE A 76 -4.62 8.49 18.53
C PHE A 76 -5.90 8.59 19.37
N THR A 77 -6.74 9.60 19.14
CA THR A 77 -8.02 9.73 19.85
C THR A 77 -8.94 8.55 19.57
N TRP A 78 -8.94 8.04 18.33
CA TRP A 78 -9.70 6.87 17.91
C TRP A 78 -8.82 5.91 17.12
N SER A 79 -8.91 4.61 17.42
CA SER A 79 -8.15 3.58 16.69
C SER A 79 -8.42 3.64 15.19
N SER A 80 -9.68 3.89 14.81
CA SER A 80 -10.11 4.06 13.42
C SER A 80 -9.35 5.16 12.67
N ILE A 81 -8.98 6.28 13.30
CA ILE A 81 -8.29 7.39 12.62
C ILE A 81 -6.92 6.94 12.12
N THR A 82 -6.11 6.37 13.01
CA THR A 82 -4.78 5.84 12.63
C THR A 82 -4.88 4.70 11.60
N LYS A 83 -5.92 3.87 11.67
CA LYS A 83 -6.19 2.82 10.66
C LYS A 83 -6.54 3.43 9.30
N PHE A 84 -7.31 4.51 9.26
CA PHE A 84 -7.57 5.25 8.02
C PHE A 84 -6.30 5.89 7.45
N CYS A 85 -5.41 6.44 8.29
CA CYS A 85 -4.11 6.94 7.83
C CYS A 85 -3.28 5.82 7.19
N ALA A 86 -3.21 4.66 7.83
CA ALA A 86 -2.53 3.50 7.26
C ALA A 86 -3.15 3.03 5.94
N LEU A 87 -4.49 3.01 5.87
CA LEU A 87 -5.22 2.66 4.64
C LEU A 87 -4.95 3.67 3.52
N PHE A 88 -4.90 4.96 3.84
CA PHE A 88 -4.58 6.01 2.88
C PHE A 88 -3.20 5.80 2.26
N PHE A 89 -2.18 5.57 3.09
CA PHE A 89 -0.82 5.28 2.61
C PHE A 89 -0.74 3.95 1.86
N LEU A 90 -1.56 2.96 2.23
CA LEU A 90 -1.67 1.71 1.49
C LEU A 90 -2.25 1.91 0.09
N VAL A 91 -3.30 2.72 -0.06
CA VAL A 91 -3.92 3.04 -1.36
C VAL A 91 -2.91 3.76 -2.25
N LEU A 92 -2.19 4.76 -1.72
CA LEU A 92 -1.09 5.42 -2.43
C LEU A 92 0.02 4.42 -2.81
N GLY A 93 0.37 3.53 -1.88
CA GLY A 93 1.31 2.44 -2.07
C GLY A 93 0.85 1.36 -3.07
N CYS A 94 -0.43 1.30 -3.43
CA CYS A 94 -0.93 0.39 -4.47
C CYS A 94 -0.99 1.09 -5.84
N TYR A 95 -1.16 2.41 -5.87
CA TYR A 95 -1.35 3.18 -7.08
C TYR A 95 -0.13 3.18 -8.02
N GLY A 96 1.10 3.03 -7.51
CA GLY A 96 2.29 3.04 -8.37
C GLY A 96 2.96 1.68 -8.59
N THR A 97 2.37 0.57 -8.15
CA THR A 97 3.00 -0.74 -8.39
C THR A 97 2.75 -1.28 -9.79
N ARG A 98 3.84 -1.53 -10.53
CA ARG A 98 3.85 -2.41 -11.70
C ARG A 98 3.65 -3.84 -11.23
N SER A 99 2.57 -4.46 -11.69
CA SER A 99 2.32 -5.85 -11.36
C SER A 99 2.86 -6.77 -12.44
N VAL A 100 3.75 -7.68 -12.03
CA VAL A 100 4.19 -8.82 -12.84
C VAL A 100 3.00 -9.75 -13.10
N ARG A 101 2.88 -10.22 -14.35
CA ARG A 101 1.80 -11.07 -14.85
C ARG A 101 1.90 -12.46 -14.21
N ASP A 102 1.02 -12.76 -13.25
CA ASP A 102 0.73 -14.13 -12.84
C ASP A 102 -0.71 -14.27 -12.35
N GLY A 103 -1.49 -15.09 -13.05
CA GLY A 103 -2.87 -15.48 -12.73
C GLY A 103 -3.93 -14.39 -12.91
N LYS A 104 -5.10 -14.75 -13.45
CA LYS A 104 -6.29 -13.88 -13.49
C LYS A 104 -7.13 -14.13 -12.23
N PRO A 105 -6.97 -13.37 -11.13
CA PRO A 105 -7.90 -13.47 -10.00
C PRO A 105 -9.31 -13.06 -10.46
N SER A 106 -10.32 -13.80 -10.02
CA SER A 106 -11.71 -13.45 -10.29
C SER A 106 -12.08 -12.14 -9.59
N LYS A 107 -12.84 -11.25 -10.24
CA LYS A 107 -13.31 -9.98 -9.64
C LYS A 107 -13.99 -10.22 -8.27
N ARG A 108 -14.69 -11.35 -8.13
CA ARG A 108 -15.33 -11.77 -6.88
C ARG A 108 -14.30 -12.08 -5.78
N GLN A 109 -13.19 -12.73 -6.10
CA GLN A 109 -12.12 -13.03 -5.14
C GLN A 109 -11.46 -11.75 -4.65
N ILE A 110 -11.20 -10.78 -5.53
CA ILE A 110 -10.64 -9.48 -5.16
C ILE A 110 -11.59 -8.75 -4.21
N LEU A 111 -12.89 -8.71 -4.52
CA LEU A 111 -13.89 -8.06 -3.68
C LEU A 111 -14.01 -8.72 -2.30
N LEU A 112 -14.09 -10.05 -2.26
CA LEU A 112 -14.16 -10.80 -1.01
C LEU A 112 -12.91 -10.58 -0.14
N LEU A 113 -11.72 -10.56 -0.77
CA LEU A 113 -10.47 -10.34 -0.05
C LEU A 113 -10.37 -8.90 0.49
N ALA A 114 -10.78 -7.91 -0.31
CA ALA A 114 -10.82 -6.52 0.13
C ALA A 114 -11.81 -6.32 1.29
N LEU A 115 -12.99 -6.92 1.19
CA LEU A 115 -14.02 -6.84 2.22
C LEU A 115 -13.58 -7.54 3.50
N ALA A 116 -13.04 -8.75 3.41
CA ALA A 116 -12.46 -9.48 4.55
C ALA A 116 -11.33 -8.70 5.21
N GLY A 117 -10.41 -8.12 4.43
CA GLY A 117 -9.32 -7.29 4.93
C GLY A 117 -9.81 -6.03 5.64
N PHE A 118 -10.83 -5.36 5.09
CA PHE A 118 -11.46 -4.20 5.72
C PHE A 118 -12.11 -4.56 7.06
N PHE A 119 -12.89 -5.64 7.09
CA PHE A 119 -13.51 -6.12 8.33
C PHE A 119 -12.49 -6.55 9.38
N LEU A 120 -11.38 -7.20 8.98
CA LEU A 120 -10.30 -7.55 9.90
C LEU A 120 -9.58 -6.31 10.46
N LEU A 121 -9.38 -5.26 9.65
CA LEU A 121 -8.68 -4.04 10.06
C LEU A 121 -9.52 -3.17 11.02
N PHE A 122 -10.82 -3.01 10.73
CA PHE A 122 -11.71 -2.14 11.52
C PHE A 122 -12.51 -2.89 12.60
N GLY A 123 -12.84 -4.16 12.37
CA GLY A 123 -13.61 -4.98 13.30
C GLY A 123 -12.82 -5.55 14.47
N ASN A 124 -11.53 -5.24 14.60
CA ASN A 124 -10.69 -5.76 15.68
C ASN A 124 -10.75 -4.97 17.00
N ASP A 125 -11.40 -3.81 17.05
CA ASP A 125 -11.49 -3.02 18.29
C ASP A 125 -12.11 -3.76 19.48
N PRO A 126 -13.16 -4.59 19.31
CA PRO A 126 -13.69 -5.43 20.38
C PRO A 126 -12.70 -6.48 20.91
N LEU A 127 -11.68 -6.87 20.13
CA LEU A 127 -10.68 -7.85 20.59
C LEU A 127 -9.88 -7.36 21.80
N ARG A 128 -9.77 -6.04 21.97
CA ARG A 128 -9.08 -5.41 23.10
C ARG A 128 -9.87 -5.52 24.41
N SER A 129 -11.19 -5.65 24.36
CA SER A 129 -12.05 -5.73 25.55
C SER A 129 -12.39 -7.16 25.97
N LEU A 130 -11.92 -8.19 25.27
CA LEU A 130 -12.18 -9.59 25.64
C LEU A 130 -11.73 -9.91 27.07
N PRO A 131 -12.48 -10.66 27.89
CA PRO A 131 -12.03 -11.11 29.22
C PRO A 131 -11.01 -12.26 29.09
N ALA A 132 -9.89 -12.00 28.43
CA ALA A 132 -8.80 -12.94 28.18
C ALA A 132 -7.48 -12.37 28.71
N GLY A 133 -6.44 -13.21 28.78
CA GLY A 133 -5.10 -12.78 29.18
C GLY A 133 -4.53 -11.69 28.27
N LEU A 134 -3.62 -10.88 28.83
CA LEU A 134 -2.99 -9.74 28.14
C LEU A 134 -2.31 -10.16 26.82
N GLU A 135 -1.64 -11.30 26.81
CA GLU A 135 -1.02 -11.88 25.61
C GLU A 135 -2.04 -12.15 24.51
N VAL A 136 -3.16 -12.79 24.84
CA VAL A 136 -4.18 -13.17 23.86
C VAL A 136 -4.81 -11.92 23.25
N ARG A 137 -5.08 -10.90 24.06
CA ARG A 137 -5.58 -9.59 23.59
C ARG A 137 -4.59 -8.95 22.62
N PHE A 138 -3.32 -8.86 22.99
CA PHE A 138 -2.28 -8.24 22.18
C PHE A 138 -2.10 -8.97 20.84
N TRP A 139 -1.82 -10.28 20.88
CA TRP A 139 -1.54 -11.05 19.67
C TRP A 139 -2.75 -11.13 18.76
N SER A 140 -3.96 -11.32 19.29
CA SER A 140 -5.16 -11.34 18.46
C SER A 140 -5.43 -9.98 17.79
N TYR A 141 -5.19 -8.87 18.49
CA TYR A 141 -5.29 -7.54 17.92
C TYR A 141 -4.26 -7.31 16.81
N VAL A 142 -2.97 -7.56 17.09
CA VAL A 142 -1.87 -7.31 16.14
C VAL A 142 -1.97 -8.23 14.92
N LEU A 143 -2.29 -9.51 15.10
CA LEU A 143 -2.43 -10.45 13.99
C LEU A 143 -3.61 -10.11 13.09
N THR A 144 -4.74 -9.69 13.65
CA THR A 144 -5.89 -9.25 12.84
C THR A 144 -5.62 -7.92 12.13
N LEU A 145 -4.89 -7.00 12.76
CA LEU A 145 -4.46 -5.72 12.16
C LEU A 145 -3.51 -5.96 10.97
N LEU A 146 -2.45 -6.75 11.17
CA LEU A 146 -1.47 -7.09 10.14
C LEU A 146 -2.10 -7.94 9.03
N GLY A 147 -2.89 -8.96 9.39
CA GLY A 147 -3.61 -9.80 8.45
C GLY A 147 -4.58 -9.00 7.58
N GLY A 148 -5.33 -8.08 8.18
CA GLY A 148 -6.22 -7.17 7.46
C GLY A 148 -5.47 -6.25 6.49
N TYR A 149 -4.34 -5.68 6.92
CA TYR A 149 -3.49 -4.84 6.07
C TYR A 149 -2.89 -5.60 4.89
N LEU A 150 -2.38 -6.81 5.12
CA LEU A 150 -1.83 -7.67 4.06
C LEU A 150 -2.90 -8.14 3.07
N ALA A 151 -4.11 -8.46 3.56
CA ALA A 151 -5.26 -8.79 2.71
C ALA A 151 -5.66 -7.59 1.83
N LEU A 152 -5.67 -6.38 2.37
CA LEU A 152 -5.94 -5.17 1.59
C LEU A 152 -4.81 -4.84 0.60
N LEU A 153 -3.55 -5.07 0.97
CA LEU A 153 -2.41 -4.89 0.08
C LEU A 153 -2.49 -5.83 -1.13
N THR A 154 -2.77 -7.12 -0.88
CA THR A 154 -2.92 -8.12 -1.94
C THR A 154 -4.12 -7.82 -2.84
N ALA A 155 -5.26 -7.43 -2.26
CA ALA A 155 -6.42 -6.97 -3.02
C ALA A 155 -6.11 -5.73 -3.87
N GLY A 156 -5.42 -4.73 -3.33
CA GLY A 156 -5.01 -3.52 -4.04
C GLY A 156 -4.10 -3.79 -5.23
N VAL A 157 -3.12 -4.69 -5.06
CA VAL A 157 -2.26 -5.16 -6.16
C VAL A 157 -3.08 -5.85 -7.25
N TRP A 158 -4.07 -6.68 -6.87
CA TRP A 158 -4.94 -7.36 -7.84
C TRP A 158 -5.91 -6.41 -8.56
N VAL A 159 -6.45 -5.38 -7.90
CA VAL A 159 -7.27 -4.34 -8.56
C VAL A 159 -6.46 -3.64 -9.65
N ARG A 160 -5.20 -3.28 -9.36
CA ARG A 160 -4.32 -2.64 -10.34
C ARG A 160 -4.07 -3.54 -11.57
N ARG A 161 -3.91 -4.85 -11.35
CA ARG A 161 -3.82 -5.84 -12.44
C ARG A 161 -5.05 -5.81 -13.34
N LEU A 162 -6.25 -5.88 -12.73
CA LEU A 162 -7.52 -5.94 -13.45
C LEU A 162 -7.74 -4.70 -14.33
N LEU A 163 -7.45 -3.51 -13.79
CA LEU A 163 -7.57 -2.25 -14.54
C LEU A 163 -6.64 -2.22 -15.76
N HIS A 164 -5.37 -2.60 -15.58
CA HIS A 164 -4.40 -2.59 -16.68
C HIS A 164 -4.74 -3.62 -17.77
N THR A 165 -5.29 -4.78 -17.42
CA THR A 165 -5.76 -5.77 -18.40
C THR A 165 -7.01 -5.34 -19.15
N THR A 166 -7.84 -4.49 -18.54
CA THR A 166 -9.07 -3.97 -19.17
C THR A 166 -8.72 -2.86 -20.15
N LEU A 167 -7.80 -1.95 -19.77
CA LEU A 167 -7.29 -0.90 -20.66
C LEU A 167 -6.52 -1.46 -21.87
N ALA A 168 -5.75 -2.53 -21.69
CA ALA A 168 -5.05 -3.19 -22.80
C ALA A 168 -5.98 -3.95 -23.78
N ARG A 169 -7.29 -3.98 -23.53
CA ARG A 169 -8.31 -4.56 -24.42
C ARG A 169 -9.26 -3.50 -24.96
N ASP A 170 -8.89 -2.23 -24.84
CA ASP A 170 -9.67 -1.10 -25.35
C ASP A 170 -9.61 -1.11 -26.90
N PRO A 171 -10.74 -1.12 -27.63
CA PRO A 171 -10.76 -1.06 -29.10
C PRO A 171 -9.98 0.12 -29.67
N PHE A 172 -9.88 1.23 -28.93
CA PHE A 172 -9.08 2.39 -29.33
C PHE A 172 -7.57 2.14 -29.31
N ASN A 173 -7.08 1.11 -28.61
CA ASN A 173 -5.66 0.74 -28.64
C ASN A 173 -5.30 -0.04 -29.91
N ASP A 174 -6.23 -0.86 -30.44
CA ASP A 174 -6.01 -1.59 -31.70
C ASP A 174 -5.99 -0.61 -32.89
N ASP A 175 -6.85 0.42 -32.88
CA ASP A 175 -6.90 1.47 -33.92
C ASP A 175 -5.66 2.40 -33.90
N ASN A 176 -5.02 2.57 -32.74
CA ASN A 176 -3.86 3.46 -32.58
C ASN A 176 -2.50 2.73 -32.72
N GLU A 177 -2.49 1.39 -32.74
CA GLU A 177 -1.33 0.58 -33.17
C GLU A 177 -1.36 0.27 -34.68
N SER A 178 -2.50 0.41 -35.36
CA SER A 178 -2.59 0.46 -36.82
C SER A 178 -2.33 1.87 -37.37
N PHE A 179 -1.25 2.54 -36.94
CA PHE A 179 -0.61 3.45 -37.87
C PHE A 179 0.02 2.55 -38.94
N GLU A 180 -0.67 2.35 -40.05
CA GLU A 180 0.02 1.97 -41.28
C GLU A 180 1.09 3.04 -41.50
N GLN A 181 2.33 2.72 -41.12
CA GLN A 181 3.50 3.44 -41.60
C GLN A 181 3.41 3.28 -43.11
N GLU A 182 2.88 4.29 -43.79
CA GLU A 182 2.80 4.29 -45.24
C GLU A 182 4.19 3.95 -45.76
N ALA A 183 4.36 2.71 -46.22
CA ALA A 183 5.52 2.28 -46.97
C ALA A 183 5.41 2.92 -48.36
N ARG A 184 5.63 4.23 -48.43
CA ARG A 184 5.83 4.92 -49.71
C ARG A 184 7.28 4.70 -50.13
N LEU A 185 7.39 3.85 -51.15
CA LEU A 185 8.50 3.72 -52.09
C LEU A 185 9.01 5.09 -52.57
#